data_AF-A0A804PQK5-F1
#
_entry.id   AF-A0A804PQK5-F1
#
_cell.length_a   1.000
_cell.length_b   1.000
_cell.length_c   1.000
_cell.angle_alpha   90.00
_cell.angle_beta   90.00
_cell.angle_gamma   90.00
#
_symmetry.space_group_name_H-M   'P 1'
#
loop_
_entity.id
_entity.type
_entity.pdbx_description
1 polymer ?
#
loop_
_entity_poly.entity_id
_entity_poly.type
_entity_poly.pdbx_seq_one_letter_code
_entity_poly.pdbx_strand_id
1 'polypeptide(L)'
;MMLGQEPWQTTSDVGHLNKPSIQALIHGLNRHYYSIAINNRKNELEEKMLLNLHKKKWTDGLILKRFDTHSKTNEQTVQEMLNLAIKYNKAVQEEDELPPEKLAIANVGRQDAKKSIWKSMCRI
;
A
#
# COMPACT_ATOMS: atom_id res chain seq x y z
N MET A 1 14.73 -7.09 45.09
CA MET A 1 15.54 -8.07 44.31
C MET A 1 16.39 -7.27 43.34
N MET A 2 17.72 -7.28 43.58
CA MET A 2 18.86 -6.59 42.92
C MET A 2 18.65 -5.19 42.28
N LEU A 3 19.31 -4.19 42.86
CA LEU A 3 19.23 -2.76 42.57
C LEU A 3 19.89 -2.36 41.23
N GLY A 4 19.09 -1.84 40.29
CA GLY A 4 19.49 -0.77 39.36
C GLY A 4 20.35 -1.11 38.14
N GLN A 5 20.90 -2.32 38.03
CA GLN A 5 21.63 -2.74 36.81
C GLN A 5 20.71 -3.51 35.86
N GLU A 6 20.75 -3.16 34.57
CA GLU A 6 20.12 -3.98 33.52
C GLU A 6 20.71 -5.39 33.59
N PRO A 7 19.88 -6.44 33.69
CA PRO A 7 20.34 -7.81 33.96
C PRO A 7 21.08 -8.45 32.79
N TRP A 8 21.19 -7.77 31.65
CA TRP A 8 21.79 -8.28 30.42
C TRP A 8 22.99 -7.42 30.03
N GLN A 9 24.00 -8.06 29.44
CA GLN A 9 25.23 -7.40 29.03
C GLN A 9 25.08 -6.88 27.60
N THR A 10 25.12 -5.55 27.43
CA THR A 10 25.10 -4.90 26.11
C THR A 10 26.47 -5.02 25.45
N THR A 11 26.67 -6.09 24.66
CA THR A 11 27.93 -6.34 23.94
C THR A 11 27.89 -5.87 22.48
N SER A 12 26.72 -5.54 21.95
CA SER A 12 26.52 -5.14 20.57
C SER A 12 25.41 -4.08 20.44
N ASP A 13 25.54 -3.18 19.46
CA ASP A 13 24.58 -2.11 19.18
C ASP A 13 23.30 -2.62 18.47
N VAL A 14 23.27 -3.89 18.06
CA VAL A 14 22.19 -4.46 17.23
C VAL A 14 20.82 -4.49 17.95
N GLY A 15 20.81 -4.58 19.29
CA GLY A 15 19.58 -4.62 20.09
C GLY A 15 18.80 -3.30 20.14
N HIS A 16 19.44 -2.15 19.87
CA HIS A 16 18.86 -0.82 20.04
C HIS A 16 18.30 -0.21 18.75
N LEU A 17 18.36 -0.92 17.61
CA LEU A 17 17.91 -0.38 16.32
C LEU A 17 16.39 -0.13 16.23
N ASN A 18 15.57 -0.88 16.98
CA ASN A 18 14.12 -0.76 16.92
C ASN A 18 13.59 0.03 18.10
N LYS A 19 13.06 1.22 17.84
CA LYS A 19 12.41 2.05 18.87
C LYS A 19 11.18 1.31 19.42
N PRO A 20 11.10 1.07 20.74
CA PRO A 20 9.97 0.38 21.33
C PRO A 20 8.69 1.21 21.26
N SER A 21 7.54 0.52 21.19
CA SER A 21 6.24 1.19 21.22
C SER A 21 5.95 1.75 22.63
N ILE A 22 5.26 2.89 22.70
CA ILE A 22 4.87 3.53 23.97
C ILE A 22 4.05 2.57 24.83
N GLN A 23 3.16 1.80 24.21
CA GLN A 23 2.35 0.80 24.91
C GLN A 23 3.22 -0.28 25.58
N ALA A 24 4.26 -0.79 24.90
CA ALA A 24 5.15 -1.78 25.51
C ALA A 24 5.96 -1.20 26.69
N LEU A 25 6.39 0.06 26.59
CA LEU A 25 7.08 0.76 27.68
C LEU A 25 6.18 0.92 28.92
N ILE A 26 4.91 1.31 28.74
CA ILE A 26 3.93 1.42 29.84
C ILE A 26 3.72 0.05 30.52
N HIS A 27 3.68 -1.01 29.72
CA HIS A 27 3.48 -2.38 30.20
C HIS A 27 4.76 -3.03 30.76
N GLY A 28 5.88 -2.30 30.87
CA GLY A 28 7.07 -2.76 31.59
C GLY A 28 8.21 -3.32 30.74
N LEU A 29 8.28 -3.01 29.44
CA LEU A 29 9.50 -3.24 28.66
C LEU A 29 10.68 -2.46 29.29
N ASN A 30 11.84 -3.09 29.43
CA ASN A 30 13.05 -2.63 30.16
C ASN A 30 12.90 -2.58 31.70
N ARG A 31 11.82 -3.16 32.26
CA ARG A 31 11.64 -3.34 33.72
C ARG A 31 11.30 -4.77 34.10
N HIS A 32 10.27 -5.33 33.46
CA HIS A 32 9.76 -6.67 33.72
C HIS A 32 10.17 -7.68 32.65
N TYR A 33 10.39 -7.21 31.42
CA TYR A 33 10.86 -8.02 30.29
C TYR A 33 11.68 -7.17 29.32
N TYR A 34 12.39 -7.82 28.40
CA TYR A 34 13.25 -7.19 27.40
C TYR A 34 12.86 -7.64 25.98
N SER A 35 13.20 -6.84 24.98
CA SER A 35 13.02 -7.17 23.57
C SER A 35 14.24 -7.90 23.03
N ILE A 36 14.02 -8.98 22.27
CA ILE A 36 15.09 -9.72 21.59
C ILE A 36 15.02 -9.41 20.09
N ALA A 37 16.16 -9.11 19.48
CA ALA A 37 16.26 -8.99 18.03
C ALA A 37 16.14 -10.39 17.40
N ILE A 38 15.09 -10.59 16.58
CA ILE A 38 14.86 -11.84 15.86
C ILE A 38 15.26 -11.62 14.40
N ASN A 39 16.10 -12.50 13.88
CA ASN A 39 16.40 -12.56 12.46
C ASN A 39 16.00 -13.92 11.90
N ASN A 40 15.57 -13.95 10.63
CA ASN A 40 15.19 -15.17 9.95
C ASN A 40 16.36 -15.66 9.09
N ARG A 41 16.71 -16.94 9.23
CA ARG A 41 17.67 -17.58 8.32
C ARG A 41 17.01 -17.76 6.96
N LYS A 42 17.65 -17.26 5.91
CA LYS A 42 17.18 -17.44 4.53
C LYS A 42 18.01 -18.53 3.88
N ASN A 43 17.36 -19.59 3.43
CA ASN A 43 18.00 -20.65 2.65
C ASN A 43 17.67 -20.46 1.16
N GLU A 44 18.65 -20.64 0.27
CA GLU A 44 18.46 -20.42 -1.17
C GLU A 44 17.36 -21.30 -1.77
N LEU A 45 17.22 -22.54 -1.27
CA LEU A 45 16.20 -23.48 -1.72
C LEU A 45 14.79 -23.01 -1.34
N GLU A 46 14.62 -22.53 -0.10
CA GLU A 46 13.35 -22.01 0.40
C GLU A 46 12.95 -20.73 -0.34
N GLU A 47 13.92 -19.84 -0.57
CA GLU A 47 13.70 -18.61 -1.34
C GLU A 47 13.23 -18.92 -2.77
N LYS A 48 13.92 -19.83 -3.48
CA LYS A 48 13.52 -20.27 -4.82
C LYS A 48 12.13 -20.92 -4.83
N MET A 49 11.81 -21.72 -3.82
CA MET A 49 10.49 -22.34 -3.67
C MET A 49 9.39 -21.29 -3.48
N LEU A 50 9.58 -20.36 -2.55
CA LEU A 50 8.60 -19.30 -2.25
C LEU A 50 8.42 -18.33 -3.42
N LEU A 51 9.51 -17.99 -4.12
CA LEU A 51 9.45 -17.17 -5.33
C LEU A 51 8.63 -17.82 -6.45
N ASN A 52 8.56 -19.14 -6.51
CA ASN A 52 7.77 -19.84 -7.52
C ASN A 52 6.26 -19.84 -7.22
N LEU A 53 5.85 -19.75 -5.95
CA LEU A 53 4.44 -19.79 -5.55
C LEU A 53 3.64 -18.59 -6.11
N HIS A 54 4.29 -17.43 -6.25
CA HIS A 54 3.67 -16.20 -6.73
C HIS A 54 3.78 -16.00 -8.26
N LYS A 55 4.45 -16.90 -8.98
CA LYS A 55 4.56 -16.79 -10.44
C LYS A 55 3.23 -17.17 -11.09
N LYS A 56 2.72 -16.29 -11.96
CA LYS A 56 1.63 -16.65 -12.88
C LYS A 56 2.08 -17.85 -13.72
N LYS A 57 1.17 -18.78 -14.00
CA LYS A 57 1.50 -19.89 -14.90
C LYS A 57 1.75 -19.28 -16.27
N TRP A 58 2.83 -19.70 -16.94
CA TRP A 58 3.13 -19.19 -18.29
C TRP A 58 1.95 -19.43 -19.26
N THR A 59 1.14 -20.47 -19.01
CA THR A 59 -0.10 -20.79 -19.72
C THR A 59 -1.21 -19.77 -19.54
N ASP A 60 -1.20 -18.95 -18.49
CA ASP A 60 -2.26 -17.96 -18.24
C ASP A 60 -2.34 -16.92 -19.36
N GLY A 61 -1.23 -16.64 -20.06
CA GLY A 61 -1.19 -15.79 -21.25
C GLY A 61 -1.78 -16.44 -22.52
N LEU A 62 -1.95 -17.77 -22.52
CA LEU A 62 -2.59 -18.50 -23.62
C LEU A 62 -4.11 -18.61 -23.44
N ILE A 63 -4.62 -18.33 -22.24
CA ILE A 63 -6.06 -18.37 -21.94
C ILE A 63 -6.68 -17.06 -22.43
N LEU A 64 -7.35 -17.12 -23.58
CA LEU A 64 -8.15 -16.01 -24.08
C LEU A 64 -9.40 -15.82 -23.22
N LYS A 65 -9.63 -14.58 -22.78
CA LYS A 65 -10.92 -14.20 -22.18
C LYS A 65 -12.00 -14.28 -23.26
N ARG A 66 -13.23 -14.65 -22.88
CA ARG A 66 -14.37 -14.67 -23.81
C ARG A 66 -14.57 -13.28 -24.43
N PHE A 67 -14.58 -13.21 -25.76
CA PHE A 67 -14.68 -11.93 -26.49
C PHE A 67 -15.91 -11.11 -26.10
N ASP A 68 -17.07 -11.74 -25.91
CA ASP A 68 -18.29 -11.04 -25.50
C ASP A 68 -18.13 -10.34 -24.14
N THR A 69 -17.46 -11.01 -23.19
CA THR A 69 -17.21 -10.43 -21.86
C THR A 69 -16.21 -9.29 -21.91
N HIS A 70 -15.17 -9.43 -22.74
CA HIS A 70 -14.16 -8.40 -22.94
C HIS A 70 -14.76 -7.16 -23.62
N SER A 71 -15.55 -7.36 -24.67
CA SER A 71 -16.23 -6.27 -25.38
C SER A 71 -17.17 -5.50 -24.45
N LYS A 72 -18.01 -6.20 -23.66
CA LYS A 72 -18.88 -5.56 -22.66
C LYS A 72 -18.09 -4.79 -21.60
N THR A 73 -16.97 -5.34 -21.12
CA THR A 73 -16.11 -4.65 -20.14
C THR A 73 -15.50 -3.38 -20.72
N ASN A 74 -15.07 -3.42 -21.98
CA ASN A 74 -14.50 -2.27 -22.66
C ASN A 74 -15.55 -1.19 -22.90
N GLU A 75 -16.74 -1.56 -23.36
CA GLU A 75 -17.87 -0.63 -23.53
C GLU A 75 -18.20 0.08 -22.21
N GLN A 76 -18.35 -0.67 -21.12
CA GLN A 76 -18.57 -0.11 -19.79
C GLN A 76 -17.43 0.82 -19.34
N THR A 77 -16.17 0.43 -19.56
CA THR A 77 -15.00 1.23 -19.17
C THR A 77 -14.92 2.53 -19.96
N VAL A 78 -15.23 2.51 -21.25
CA VAL A 78 -15.29 3.71 -22.11
C VAL A 78 -16.45 4.62 -21.70
N GLN A 79 -17.60 4.05 -21.35
CA GLN A 79 -18.76 4.83 -20.89
C GLN A 79 -18.51 5.48 -19.53
N GLU A 80 -17.83 4.78 -18.61
CA GLU A 80 -17.31 5.35 -17.36
C GLU A 80 -16.29 6.47 -17.64
N MET A 81 -15.38 6.27 -18.60
CA MET A 81 -14.39 7.28 -18.98
C MET A 81 -15.04 8.55 -19.54
N LEU A 82 -16.10 8.43 -20.35
CA LEU A 82 -16.88 9.57 -20.84
C LEU A 82 -17.52 10.35 -19.68
N ASN A 83 -18.13 9.65 -18.73
CA ASN A 83 -18.71 10.29 -17.54
C ASN A 83 -17.64 11.00 -16.68
N LEU A 84 -16.45 10.40 -16.55
CA LEU A 84 -15.31 11.00 -15.86
C LEU A 84 -14.75 12.22 -16.60
N ALA A 85 -14.73 12.20 -17.94
CA ALA A 85 -14.30 13.33 -18.76
C ALA A 85 -15.25 14.53 -18.60
N ILE A 86 -16.56 14.30 -18.56
CA ILE A 86 -17.56 15.35 -18.26
C ILE A 86 -17.33 15.92 -16.86
N LYS A 87 -17.08 15.07 -15.85
CA LYS A 87 -16.76 15.51 -14.48
C LYS A 87 -15.44 16.30 -14.43
N TYR A 88 -14.43 15.88 -15.18
CA TYR A 88 -13.16 16.58 -15.27
C TYR A 88 -13.33 17.97 -15.88
N ASN A 89 -14.08 18.09 -16.98
CA ASN A 89 -14.40 19.40 -17.56
C ASN A 89 -15.12 20.33 -16.57
N LYS A 90 -16.07 19.81 -15.79
CA LYS A 90 -16.73 20.58 -14.71
C LYS A 90 -15.75 20.98 -13.60
N ALA A 91 -14.87 20.08 -13.17
CA ALA A 91 -13.88 20.36 -12.13
C ALA A 91 -12.87 21.42 -12.58
N VAL A 92 -12.46 21.43 -13.85
CA VAL A 92 -11.59 22.47 -14.42
C VAL A 92 -12.31 23.83 -14.44
N GLN A 93 -13.61 23.87 -14.73
CA GLN A 93 -14.40 25.11 -14.63
C GLN A 93 -14.50 25.62 -13.18
N GLU A 94 -14.70 24.72 -12.22
CA GLU A 94 -14.73 25.07 -10.78
C GLU A 94 -13.35 25.54 -10.27
N GLU A 95 -12.25 25.04 -10.86
CA GLU A 95 -10.88 25.42 -10.51
C GLU A 95 -10.57 26.88 -10.88
N ASP A 96 -11.16 27.41 -11.96
CA ASP A 96 -11.02 28.82 -12.35
C ASP A 96 -11.75 29.80 -11.40
N GLU A 97 -12.80 29.34 -10.69
CA GLU A 97 -13.62 30.19 -9.82
C GLU A 97 -13.08 30.32 -8.38
N LEU A 98 -12.34 29.32 -7.90
CA LEU A 98 -11.99 29.16 -6.48
C LEU A 98 -10.47 29.21 -6.24
N PRO A 99 -10.00 29.85 -5.15
CA PRO A 99 -8.60 29.80 -4.78
C PRO A 99 -8.18 28.37 -4.37
N PRO A 100 -6.90 27.99 -4.59
CA PRO A 100 -6.43 26.60 -4.45
C PRO A 100 -6.60 26.00 -3.05
N GLU A 101 -6.50 26.82 -2.00
CA GLU A 101 -6.71 26.36 -0.61
C GLU A 101 -8.15 25.93 -0.35
N LYS A 102 -9.13 26.66 -0.90
CA LYS A 102 -10.55 26.31 -0.78
C LYS A 102 -10.89 25.10 -1.64
N LEU A 103 -10.29 24.97 -2.82
CA LEU A 103 -10.43 23.79 -3.68
C LEU A 103 -9.93 22.52 -3.00
N ALA A 104 -8.79 22.57 -2.33
CA ALA A 104 -8.25 21.41 -1.61
C ALA A 104 -9.22 20.90 -0.55
N ILE A 105 -9.88 21.80 0.19
CA ILE A 105 -10.90 21.46 1.20
C ILE A 105 -12.18 20.96 0.53
N ALA A 106 -12.64 21.61 -0.54
CA ALA A 106 -13.86 21.24 -1.26
C ALA A 106 -13.76 19.88 -1.97
N ASN A 107 -12.56 19.49 -2.40
CA ASN A 107 -12.30 18.23 -3.08
C ASN A 107 -12.19 17.03 -2.12
N VAL A 108 -12.09 17.25 -0.80
CA VAL A 108 -12.03 16.14 0.17
C VAL A 108 -13.32 15.31 0.11
N GLY A 109 -13.19 14.02 -0.15
CA GLY A 109 -14.31 13.07 -0.25
C GLY A 109 -14.90 12.92 -1.65
N ARG A 110 -14.50 13.76 -2.61
CA ARG A 110 -14.86 13.59 -4.04
C ARG A 110 -13.79 12.78 -4.77
N GLN A 111 -14.21 12.04 -5.79
CA GLN A 111 -13.30 11.30 -6.66
C GLN A 111 -12.56 12.28 -7.58
N ASP A 112 -11.24 12.33 -7.47
CA ASP A 112 -10.39 13.08 -8.40
C ASP A 112 -10.52 12.49 -9.82
N ALA A 113 -11.18 13.24 -10.69
CA ALA A 113 -11.50 12.83 -12.05
C ALA A 113 -10.22 12.57 -12.87
N LYS A 114 -9.16 13.39 -12.69
CA LYS A 114 -7.88 13.23 -13.40
C LYS A 114 -7.21 11.92 -13.04
N LYS A 115 -7.10 11.64 -11.74
CA LYS A 115 -6.52 10.39 -11.22
C LYS A 115 -7.35 9.17 -11.64
N SER A 116 -8.67 9.32 -11.69
CA SER A 116 -9.56 8.25 -12.12
C SER A 116 -9.46 7.93 -13.61
N ILE A 117 -9.39 8.95 -14.48
CA ILE A 117 -9.21 8.77 -15.93
C ILE A 117 -7.91 8.01 -16.19
N TRP A 118 -6.81 8.42 -15.55
CA TRP A 118 -5.53 7.72 -15.65
C TRP A 118 -5.64 6.24 -15.27
N LYS A 119 -6.31 5.94 -14.16
CA LYS A 119 -6.54 4.56 -13.71
C LYS A 119 -7.36 3.74 -14.72
N SER A 120 -8.38 4.35 -15.32
CA SER A 120 -9.21 3.69 -16.35
C SER A 120 -8.42 3.47 -17.65
N MET A 121 -7.56 4.39 -18.05
CA MET A 121 -6.69 4.24 -19.23
C MET A 121 -5.72 3.05 -19.08
N CYS A 122 -5.19 2.80 -17.88
CA CYS A 122 -4.34 1.64 -17.64
C CYS A 122 -5.08 0.29 -17.61
N ARG A 123 -6.42 0.29 -17.59
CA ARG A 123 -7.24 -0.93 -17.53
C ARG A 123 -7.57 -1.47 -18.92
N ILE A 124 -7.65 -0.58 -19.91
CA ILE A 124 -7.83 -0.89 -21.33
C ILE A 124 -6.48 -1.34 -21.89
#